data_AF-A0A5J0HTI6-F1
#
_entry.id   AF-A0A5J0HTI6-F1
#
_cell.length_a   1.000
_cell.length_b   1.000
_cell.length_c   1.000
_cell.angle_alpha   90.00
_cell.angle_beta   90.00
_cell.angle_gamma   90.00
#
_symmetry.space_group_name_H-M   'P 1'
#
loop_
_entity.id
_entity.type
_entity.pdbx_description
1 polymer ?
#
loop_
_entity_poly.entity_id
_entity_poly.type
_entity_poly.pdbx_seq_one_letter_code
_entity_poly.pdbx_strand_id
1 'polypeptide(L)'
;MLSNKWEFFITTVDDHVTGIRVDIGAIQDEKFDRLIHTWFLRVHYTNCYENGLPQPDETQRLNRIEDWLDEKGKTFPIWLVGVVTQQGWRDFVFMSEEDLNWENTLDKLLAGGPEISFSYRESHNDKGNFYRQFLYPTRYDWNWIHDSRVCRGLQEQGDDLTLPRAIDYYATLPTEVAARDLAQDIAALPYGITLVSIRMNDPQQGFMASFISTDAPQQWHMTEITCQLTDLAEKHGGSFDGWGAPVVQA
;
A
#
# COMPACT_ATOMS: atom_id res chain seq x y z
N MET A 1 13.80 -14.87 0.80
CA MET A 1 13.12 -13.65 0.32
C MET A 1 13.80 -13.14 -0.96
N LEU A 2 13.06 -12.49 -1.86
CA LEU A 2 13.60 -11.89 -3.08
C LEU A 2 14.20 -10.52 -2.76
N SER A 3 13.40 -9.66 -2.12
CA SER A 3 13.81 -8.38 -1.59
C SER A 3 13.41 -8.32 -0.10
N ASN A 4 13.60 -7.17 0.54
CA ASN A 4 13.09 -6.89 1.88
C ASN A 4 12.47 -5.49 1.96
N LYS A 5 11.82 -5.06 0.86
CA LYS A 5 11.16 -3.76 0.73
C LYS A 5 9.65 -3.99 0.89
N TRP A 6 9.21 -4.15 2.13
CA TRP A 6 7.81 -4.43 2.43
C TRP A 6 7.01 -3.15 2.66
N GLU A 7 5.89 -3.03 1.96
CA GLU A 7 4.88 -2.00 2.23
C GLU A 7 3.58 -2.64 2.68
N PHE A 8 2.82 -1.87 3.46
CA PHE A 8 1.47 -2.22 3.86
C PHE A 8 0.53 -1.11 3.45
N PHE A 9 -0.65 -1.48 2.95
CA PHE A 9 -1.73 -0.55 2.68
C PHE A 9 -3.10 -1.19 2.91
N ILE A 10 -4.08 -0.33 3.15
CA ILE A 10 -5.49 -0.73 3.25
C ILE A 10 -6.22 -0.20 2.02
N THR A 11 -6.94 -1.09 1.35
CA THR A 11 -7.74 -0.80 0.17
C THR A 11 -9.10 -1.50 0.27
N THR A 12 -9.93 -1.36 -0.76
CA THR A 12 -11.22 -2.06 -0.85
C THR A 12 -11.19 -3.02 -2.03
N VAL A 13 -11.49 -4.30 -1.78
CA VAL A 13 -11.64 -5.34 -2.81
C VAL A 13 -13.03 -5.93 -2.65
N ASP A 14 -13.82 -5.95 -3.72
CA ASP A 14 -15.20 -6.44 -3.73
C ASP A 14 -16.05 -5.87 -2.57
N ASP A 15 -15.98 -4.56 -2.34
CA ASP A 15 -16.65 -3.83 -1.24
C ASP A 15 -16.21 -4.20 0.20
N HIS A 16 -15.08 -4.89 0.36
CA HIS A 16 -14.54 -5.24 1.67
C HIS A 16 -13.17 -4.63 1.94
N VAL A 17 -13.00 -4.16 3.18
CA VAL A 17 -11.71 -3.65 3.69
C VAL A 17 -10.66 -4.77 3.60
N THR A 18 -9.58 -4.46 2.91
CA THR A 18 -8.51 -5.40 2.58
C THR A 18 -7.17 -4.80 2.98
N GLY A 19 -6.46 -5.48 3.88
CA GLY A 19 -5.09 -5.14 4.21
C GLY A 19 -4.12 -5.95 3.34
N ILE A 20 -3.32 -5.28 2.53
CA ILE A 20 -2.29 -5.91 1.70
C ILE A 20 -0.92 -5.52 2.24
N ARG A 21 -0.07 -6.52 2.49
CA ARG A 21 1.36 -6.33 2.68
C ARG A 21 2.11 -7.01 1.55
N VAL A 22 3.00 -6.30 0.87
CA VAL A 22 3.68 -6.76 -0.35
C VAL A 22 5.15 -6.37 -0.36
N ASP A 23 6.02 -7.25 -0.82
CA ASP A 23 7.43 -6.93 -1.08
C ASP A 23 7.53 -6.20 -2.40
N ILE A 24 7.35 -4.87 -2.39
CA ILE A 24 7.39 -4.02 -3.58
C ILE A 24 8.70 -4.14 -4.36
N GLY A 25 9.78 -4.57 -3.72
CA GLY A 25 11.09 -4.74 -4.36
C GLY A 25 11.23 -6.08 -5.08
N ALA A 26 10.31 -7.03 -4.90
CA ALA A 26 10.39 -8.33 -5.56
C ALA A 26 10.49 -8.18 -7.09
N ILE A 27 9.72 -7.25 -7.67
CA ILE A 27 9.70 -6.95 -9.11
C ILE A 27 11.04 -6.43 -9.68
N GLN A 28 11.95 -5.98 -8.82
CA GLN A 28 13.27 -5.47 -9.19
C GLN A 28 14.35 -6.56 -9.16
N ASP A 29 14.04 -7.74 -8.60
CA ASP A 29 14.96 -8.87 -8.53
C ASP A 29 15.10 -9.54 -9.91
N GLU A 30 16.32 -9.92 -10.28
CA GLU A 30 16.63 -10.60 -11.56
C GLU A 30 15.92 -11.95 -11.74
N LYS A 31 15.41 -12.55 -10.66
CA LYS A 31 14.63 -13.79 -10.68
C LYS A 31 13.16 -13.55 -10.98
N PHE A 32 12.64 -12.35 -10.75
CA PHE A 32 11.19 -12.10 -10.71
C PHE A 32 10.48 -12.60 -11.98
N ASP A 33 11.02 -12.31 -13.15
CA ASP A 33 10.43 -12.71 -14.43
C ASP A 33 10.44 -14.22 -14.68
N ARG A 34 11.23 -14.99 -13.90
CA ARG A 34 11.22 -16.47 -13.93
C ARG A 34 10.22 -17.07 -12.95
N LEU A 35 9.76 -16.31 -11.97
CA LEU A 35 8.75 -16.77 -11.01
C LEU A 35 7.37 -16.69 -11.64
N ILE A 36 7.00 -17.72 -12.39
CA ILE A 36 5.79 -17.71 -13.22
C ILE A 36 4.61 -18.46 -12.60
N HIS A 37 4.79 -19.09 -11.43
CA HIS A 37 3.70 -19.73 -10.69
C HIS A 37 3.42 -18.96 -9.40
N THR A 38 2.14 -18.85 -9.04
CA THR A 38 1.67 -18.22 -7.79
C THR A 38 0.90 -19.24 -6.96
N TRP A 39 1.22 -19.32 -5.67
CA TRP A 39 0.65 -20.27 -4.73
C TRP A 39 0.07 -19.55 -3.52
N PHE A 40 -1.08 -20.04 -3.06
CA PHE A 40 -1.82 -19.41 -1.96
C PHE A 40 -2.00 -20.41 -0.83
N LEU A 41 -1.60 -20.02 0.38
CA LEU A 41 -2.07 -20.63 1.62
C LEU A 41 -3.05 -19.67 2.28
N ARG A 42 -4.31 -20.07 2.39
CA ARG A 42 -5.39 -19.23 2.95
C ARG A 42 -5.73 -19.72 4.34
N VAL A 43 -5.38 -18.94 5.36
CA VAL A 43 -5.65 -19.25 6.76
C VAL A 43 -6.93 -18.54 7.19
N HIS A 44 -7.87 -19.31 7.74
CA HIS A 44 -9.09 -18.78 8.33
C HIS A 44 -8.85 -18.30 9.76
N TYR A 45 -9.52 -17.21 10.14
CA TYR A 45 -9.62 -16.70 11.49
C TYR A 45 -11.00 -16.12 11.75
N THR A 46 -11.45 -16.20 13.00
CA THR A 46 -12.79 -15.75 13.41
C THR A 46 -12.74 -14.55 14.35
N ASN A 47 -11.62 -14.33 15.05
CA ASN A 47 -11.49 -13.19 15.94
C ASN A 47 -11.07 -11.92 15.18
N CYS A 48 -12.05 -11.22 14.63
CA CYS A 48 -11.89 -10.03 13.81
C CYS A 48 -12.81 -8.88 14.25
N TYR A 49 -12.51 -7.67 13.81
CA TYR A 49 -13.42 -6.54 13.90
C TYR A 49 -14.57 -6.68 12.87
N GLU A 50 -15.57 -5.79 12.95
CA GLU A 50 -16.70 -5.78 12.00
C GLU A 50 -16.26 -5.59 10.54
N ASN A 51 -15.15 -4.88 10.31
CA ASN A 51 -14.57 -4.71 8.97
C ASN A 51 -13.83 -5.96 8.44
N GLY A 52 -13.79 -7.05 9.22
CA GLY A 52 -13.18 -8.31 8.83
C GLY A 52 -11.67 -8.41 9.06
N LEU A 53 -11.00 -7.34 9.54
CA LEU A 53 -9.58 -7.37 9.89
C LEU A 53 -9.35 -8.02 11.28
N PRO A 54 -8.23 -8.73 11.50
CA PRO A 54 -7.99 -9.46 12.74
C PRO A 54 -7.84 -8.54 13.95
N GLN A 55 -8.28 -9.00 15.12
CA GLN A 55 -7.97 -8.35 16.40
C GLN A 55 -6.49 -8.53 16.79
N PRO A 56 -5.95 -7.81 17.80
CA PRO A 56 -4.52 -7.82 18.11
C PRO A 56 -3.95 -9.20 18.48
N ASP A 57 -4.68 -9.99 19.25
CA ASP A 57 -4.33 -11.37 19.63
C ASP A 57 -4.32 -12.31 18.41
N GLU A 58 -5.32 -12.17 17.54
CA GLU A 58 -5.42 -12.92 16.28
C GLU A 58 -4.32 -12.52 15.30
N THR A 59 -4.00 -11.23 15.23
CA THR A 59 -2.86 -10.71 14.46
C THR A 59 -1.56 -11.34 14.95
N GLN A 60 -1.36 -11.45 16.26
CA GLN A 60 -0.19 -12.10 16.82
C GLN A 60 -0.13 -13.60 16.46
N ARG A 61 -1.28 -14.29 16.43
CA ARG A 61 -1.37 -15.68 15.97
C ARG A 61 -0.99 -15.82 14.49
N LEU A 62 -1.52 -14.96 13.62
CA LEU A 62 -1.22 -14.94 12.19
C LEU A 62 0.26 -14.63 11.92
N ASN A 63 0.87 -13.73 12.71
CA ASN A 63 2.30 -13.44 12.60
C ASN A 63 3.16 -14.66 12.97
N ARG A 64 2.80 -15.43 14.00
CA ARG A 64 3.51 -16.69 14.34
C ARG A 64 3.43 -17.73 13.22
N ILE A 65 2.31 -17.77 12.50
CA ILE A 65 2.17 -18.64 11.33
C ILE A 65 3.09 -18.14 10.22
N GLU A 66 3.14 -16.84 9.96
CA GLU A 66 4.06 -16.28 8.98
C GLU A 66 5.53 -16.55 9.31
N ASP A 67 5.95 -16.35 10.56
CA ASP A 67 7.31 -16.62 11.03
C ASP A 67 7.69 -18.09 10.77
N TRP A 68 6.75 -19.02 11.03
CA TRP A 68 6.92 -20.44 10.72
C TRP A 68 7.07 -20.69 9.22
N LEU A 69 6.22 -20.07 8.40
CA LEU A 69 6.27 -20.19 6.94
C LEU A 69 7.55 -19.61 6.35
N ASP A 70 8.08 -18.50 6.88
CA ASP A 70 9.37 -17.94 6.45
C ASP A 70 10.54 -18.86 6.85
N GLU A 71 10.51 -19.43 8.05
CA GLU A 71 11.55 -20.37 8.49
C GLU A 71 11.54 -21.66 7.66
N LYS A 72 10.39 -22.34 7.56
CA LYS A 72 10.26 -23.60 6.80
C LYS A 72 10.37 -23.38 5.29
N GLY A 73 9.86 -22.26 4.77
CA GLY A 73 9.86 -21.93 3.36
C GLY A 73 11.27 -21.85 2.76
N LYS A 74 12.30 -21.55 3.56
CA LYS A 74 13.71 -21.50 3.14
C LYS A 74 14.23 -22.81 2.55
N THR A 75 13.58 -23.95 2.82
CA THR A 75 13.96 -25.26 2.26
C THR A 75 13.26 -25.59 0.94
N PHE A 76 12.41 -24.70 0.43
CA PHE A 76 11.63 -24.88 -0.79
C PHE A 76 11.96 -23.78 -1.80
N PRO A 77 11.78 -24.02 -3.11
CA PRO A 77 11.98 -23.01 -4.15
C PRO A 77 10.77 -22.07 -4.26
N ILE A 78 10.33 -21.51 -3.13
CA ILE A 78 9.19 -20.58 -3.03
C ILE A 78 9.62 -19.27 -2.36
N TRP A 79 8.98 -18.18 -2.75
CA TRP A 79 9.22 -16.86 -2.18
C TRP A 79 7.90 -16.22 -1.77
N LEU A 80 7.76 -15.89 -0.48
CA LEU A 80 6.65 -15.08 0.01
C LEU A 80 6.79 -13.67 -0.55
N VAL A 81 5.81 -13.23 -1.35
CA VAL A 81 5.81 -11.92 -2.02
C VAL A 81 4.68 -11.01 -1.55
N GLY A 82 3.66 -11.58 -0.91
CA GLY A 82 2.50 -10.83 -0.47
C GLY A 82 1.69 -11.55 0.59
N VAL A 83 0.95 -10.76 1.34
CA VAL A 83 0.05 -11.20 2.39
C VAL A 83 -1.22 -10.36 2.29
N VAL A 84 -2.36 -11.02 2.07
CA VAL A 84 -3.67 -10.36 1.87
C VAL A 84 -4.58 -10.73 3.02
N THR A 85 -5.26 -9.74 3.60
CA THR A 85 -6.06 -9.90 4.82
C THR A 85 -7.44 -9.30 4.60
N GLN A 86 -8.48 -10.12 4.63
CA GLN A 86 -9.83 -9.68 4.28
C GLN A 86 -10.85 -10.67 4.86
N GLN A 87 -11.93 -10.17 5.45
CA GLN A 87 -13.11 -10.97 5.84
C GLN A 87 -12.81 -12.28 6.59
N GLY A 88 -11.95 -12.27 7.62
CA GLY A 88 -11.64 -13.51 8.35
C GLY A 88 -10.67 -14.46 7.62
N TRP A 89 -10.07 -14.04 6.51
CA TRP A 89 -9.05 -14.80 5.78
C TRP A 89 -7.73 -14.05 5.68
N ARG A 90 -6.64 -14.81 5.78
CA ARG A 90 -5.28 -14.37 5.53
C ARG A 90 -4.65 -15.24 4.46
N ASP A 91 -4.42 -14.68 3.28
CA ASP A 91 -3.74 -15.35 2.19
C ASP A 91 -2.24 -15.03 2.27
N PHE A 92 -1.42 -16.05 2.45
CA PHE A 92 0.03 -15.99 2.23
C PHE A 92 0.29 -16.34 0.77
N VAL A 93 0.86 -15.39 0.02
CA VAL A 93 1.05 -15.47 -1.43
C VAL A 93 2.51 -15.72 -1.74
N PHE A 94 2.79 -16.89 -2.29
CA PHE A 94 4.12 -17.32 -2.68
C PHE A 94 4.24 -17.33 -4.20
N MET A 95 5.45 -17.13 -4.72
CA MET A 95 5.76 -17.36 -6.13
C MET A 95 6.91 -18.37 -6.27
N SER A 96 6.97 -19.09 -7.39
CA SER A 96 8.10 -19.97 -7.74
C SER A 96 8.36 -20.01 -9.25
N GLU A 97 9.57 -20.42 -9.61
CA GLU A 97 9.93 -20.80 -10.98
C GLU A 97 9.43 -22.21 -11.32
N GLU A 98 9.47 -23.12 -10.34
CA GLU A 98 9.05 -24.51 -10.52
C GLU A 98 7.53 -24.67 -10.41
N ASP A 99 6.97 -25.53 -11.25
CA ASP A 99 5.61 -26.04 -11.10
C ASP A 99 5.59 -27.07 -9.96
N LEU A 100 5.06 -26.68 -8.81
CA LEU A 100 5.02 -27.49 -7.61
C LEU A 100 3.71 -28.26 -7.50
N ASN A 101 3.77 -29.47 -6.95
CA ASN A 101 2.58 -30.06 -6.33
C ASN A 101 2.33 -29.31 -5.01
N TRP A 102 1.44 -28.32 -5.04
CA TRP A 102 1.27 -27.40 -3.92
C TRP A 102 0.71 -28.09 -2.67
N GLU A 103 -0.23 -29.03 -2.83
CA GLU A 103 -0.76 -29.83 -1.73
C GLU A 103 0.36 -30.56 -0.97
N ASN A 104 1.19 -31.34 -1.68
CA ASN A 104 2.33 -32.04 -1.09
C ASN A 104 3.40 -31.08 -0.52
N THR A 105 3.50 -29.88 -1.08
CA THR A 105 4.41 -28.83 -0.58
C THR A 105 3.89 -28.28 0.74
N LEU A 106 2.59 -28.00 0.84
CA LEU A 106 1.93 -27.53 2.06
C LEU A 106 2.02 -28.57 3.18
N ASP A 107 1.81 -29.85 2.89
CA ASP A 107 1.96 -30.92 3.88
C ASP A 107 3.33 -30.87 4.57
N LYS A 108 4.39 -30.63 3.80
CA LYS A 108 5.76 -30.52 4.33
C LYS A 108 6.01 -29.16 5.00
N LEU A 109 5.48 -28.08 4.44
CA LEU A 109 5.66 -26.72 4.95
C LEU A 109 4.98 -26.55 6.32
N LEU A 110 3.82 -27.18 6.51
CA LEU A 110 3.02 -27.12 7.73
C LEU A 110 3.37 -28.22 8.75
N ALA A 111 4.19 -29.20 8.37
CA ALA A 111 4.57 -30.31 9.24
C ALA A 111 5.25 -29.84 10.54
N GLY A 112 4.59 -30.10 11.68
CA GLY A 112 5.06 -29.70 13.01
C GLY A 112 4.82 -28.21 13.35
N GLY A 113 4.10 -27.48 12.49
CA GLY A 113 3.75 -26.09 12.70
C GLY A 113 2.49 -25.89 13.55
N PRO A 114 2.05 -24.62 13.69
CA PRO A 114 0.81 -24.30 14.39
C PRO A 114 -0.41 -24.97 13.75
N GLU A 115 -1.39 -25.35 14.58
CA GLU A 115 -2.68 -25.81 14.08
C GLU A 115 -3.42 -24.66 13.39
N ILE A 116 -3.85 -24.88 12.14
CA ILE A 116 -4.52 -23.89 11.31
C ILE A 116 -5.71 -24.51 10.60
N SER A 117 -6.82 -23.76 10.52
CA SER A 117 -7.87 -24.01 9.56
C SER A 117 -7.50 -23.29 8.26
N PHE A 118 -7.32 -24.04 7.18
CA PHE A 118 -6.82 -23.47 5.94
C PHE A 118 -7.45 -24.08 4.69
N SER A 119 -7.30 -23.37 3.58
CA SER A 119 -7.48 -23.86 2.23
C SER A 119 -6.31 -23.35 1.38
N TYR A 120 -6.21 -23.81 0.13
CA TYR A 120 -5.17 -23.33 -0.77
C TYR A 120 -5.73 -23.08 -2.17
N ARG A 121 -4.99 -22.27 -2.93
CA ARG A 121 -5.24 -22.01 -4.34
C ARG A 121 -3.91 -22.04 -5.08
N GLU A 122 -4.00 -22.25 -6.39
CA GLU A 122 -2.84 -22.35 -7.27
C GLU A 122 -3.13 -21.53 -8.53
N SER A 123 -2.11 -20.84 -9.03
CA SER A 123 -2.15 -20.16 -10.32
C SER A 123 -0.88 -20.51 -11.09
N HIS A 124 -1.03 -21.41 -12.05
CA HIS A 124 0.07 -21.95 -12.83
C HIS A 124 0.38 -21.05 -14.03
N ASN A 125 1.66 -20.76 -14.26
CA ASN A 125 2.12 -19.94 -15.39
C ASN A 125 1.36 -18.60 -15.52
N ASP A 126 1.08 -17.95 -14.39
CA ASP A 126 0.45 -16.63 -14.34
C ASP A 126 1.42 -15.51 -14.73
N LYS A 127 2.72 -15.83 -14.84
CA LYS A 127 3.79 -14.90 -15.24
C LYS A 127 3.85 -13.65 -14.34
N GLY A 128 3.54 -13.83 -13.05
CA GLY A 128 3.51 -12.76 -12.06
C GLY A 128 2.32 -11.81 -12.21
N ASN A 129 1.29 -12.18 -12.96
CA ASN A 129 0.09 -11.35 -13.14
C ASN A 129 -0.60 -11.06 -11.80
N PHE A 130 -0.73 -12.04 -10.90
CA PHE A 130 -1.34 -11.79 -9.60
C PHE A 130 -0.55 -10.74 -8.81
N TYR A 131 0.78 -10.85 -8.78
CA TYR A 131 1.61 -9.84 -8.14
C TYR A 131 1.42 -8.46 -8.79
N ARG A 132 1.56 -8.35 -10.11
CA ARG A 132 1.57 -7.04 -10.81
C ARG A 132 0.21 -6.34 -10.80
N GLN A 133 -0.89 -7.10 -10.86
CA GLN A 133 -2.23 -6.54 -11.04
C GLN A 133 -3.03 -6.45 -9.75
N PHE A 134 -2.70 -7.27 -8.73
CA PHE A 134 -3.45 -7.33 -7.48
C PHE A 134 -2.62 -6.92 -6.25
N LEU A 135 -1.40 -7.46 -6.09
CA LEU A 135 -0.59 -7.16 -4.91
C LEU A 135 0.13 -5.81 -5.00
N TYR A 136 0.68 -5.48 -6.18
CA TYR A 136 1.49 -4.30 -6.36
C TYR A 136 0.61 -3.04 -6.22
N PRO A 137 1.02 -2.05 -5.40
CA PRO A 137 0.15 -0.91 -5.12
C PRO A 137 -0.20 -0.14 -6.40
N THR A 138 -1.48 0.17 -6.55
CA THR A 138 -1.93 1.15 -7.55
C THR A 138 -1.47 2.55 -7.15
N ARG A 139 -1.65 3.55 -8.03
CA ARG A 139 -1.35 4.94 -7.68
C ARG A 139 -2.11 5.45 -6.44
N TYR A 140 -3.33 4.98 -6.22
CA TYR A 140 -4.14 5.38 -5.06
C TYR A 140 -3.67 4.68 -3.78
N ASP A 141 -3.24 3.42 -3.90
CA ASP A 141 -2.62 2.72 -2.78
C ASP A 141 -1.28 3.38 -2.39
N TRP A 142 -0.52 3.91 -3.36
CA TRP A 142 0.67 4.71 -3.08
C TRP A 142 0.35 5.98 -2.31
N ASN A 143 -0.73 6.68 -2.64
CA ASN A 143 -1.19 7.83 -1.85
C ASN A 143 -1.44 7.42 -0.40
N TRP A 144 -2.19 6.33 -0.17
CA TRP A 144 -2.41 5.80 1.18
C TRP A 144 -1.09 5.51 1.91
N ILE A 145 -0.12 4.85 1.25
CA ILE A 145 1.19 4.52 1.83
C ILE A 145 1.94 5.80 2.23
N HIS A 146 1.97 6.80 1.35
CA HIS A 146 2.64 8.07 1.62
C HIS A 146 1.98 8.83 2.77
N ASP A 147 0.65 8.95 2.75
CA ASP A 147 -0.11 9.61 3.81
C ASP A 147 0.09 8.92 5.16
N SER A 148 0.10 7.58 5.16
CA SER A 148 0.30 6.77 6.36
C SER A 148 1.65 7.01 7.00
N ARG A 149 2.69 7.18 6.17
CA ARG A 149 4.03 7.52 6.65
C ARG A 149 4.09 8.92 7.23
N VAL A 150 3.46 9.91 6.58
CA VAL A 150 3.43 11.29 7.09
C VAL A 150 2.69 11.34 8.43
N CYS A 151 1.47 10.77 8.48
CA CYS A 151 0.66 10.72 9.71
C CYS A 151 1.38 10.00 10.84
N ARG A 152 1.97 8.82 10.58
CA ARG A 152 2.75 8.09 11.59
C ARG A 152 3.95 8.90 12.06
N GLY A 153 4.69 9.54 11.15
CA GLY A 153 5.84 10.37 11.49
C GLY A 153 5.48 11.57 12.36
N LEU A 154 4.29 12.16 12.16
CA LEU A 154 3.73 13.19 13.04
C LEU A 154 3.42 12.59 14.43
N GLN A 155 2.67 11.49 14.49
CA GLN A 155 2.30 10.84 15.76
C GLN A 155 3.52 10.40 16.59
N GLU A 156 4.57 9.90 15.94
CA GLU A 156 5.84 9.54 16.59
C GLU A 156 6.54 10.74 17.25
N GLN A 157 6.25 11.95 16.78
CA GLN A 157 6.72 13.22 17.36
C GLN A 157 5.74 13.81 18.41
N GLY A 158 4.71 13.04 18.79
CA GLY A 158 3.71 13.41 19.80
C GLY A 158 2.57 14.27 19.25
N ASP A 159 2.38 14.31 17.94
CA ASP A 159 1.32 15.05 17.29
C ASP A 159 -0.09 14.53 17.62
N ASP A 160 -1.05 15.45 17.78
CA ASP A 160 -2.48 15.13 17.81
C ASP A 160 -3.11 15.41 16.44
N LEU A 161 -3.25 14.38 15.59
CA LEU A 161 -3.80 14.48 14.22
C LEU A 161 -5.23 15.06 14.13
N THR A 162 -5.93 15.24 15.26
CA THR A 162 -7.29 15.79 15.28
C THR A 162 -7.33 17.33 15.25
N LEU A 163 -6.20 17.99 15.51
CA LEU A 163 -6.13 19.45 15.59
C LEU A 163 -5.98 20.09 14.19
N PRO A 164 -6.77 21.10 13.82
CA PRO A 164 -6.57 21.83 12.57
C PRO A 164 -5.24 22.60 12.54
N ARG A 165 -4.52 22.55 11.41
CA ARG A 165 -3.25 23.26 11.19
C ARG A 165 -3.00 23.53 9.71
N ALA A 166 -1.96 24.30 9.41
CA ALA A 166 -1.50 24.49 8.05
C ALA A 166 -1.03 23.16 7.42
N ILE A 167 -1.55 22.84 6.24
CA ILE A 167 -1.10 21.71 5.42
C ILE A 167 -0.58 22.25 4.09
N ASP A 168 0.68 21.94 3.78
CA ASP A 168 1.32 22.30 2.52
C ASP A 168 1.18 21.15 1.51
N TYR A 169 0.88 21.46 0.26
CA TYR A 169 0.76 20.51 -0.84
C TYR A 169 1.65 20.93 -2.01
N TYR A 170 2.18 19.96 -2.74
CA TYR A 170 3.09 20.19 -3.86
C TYR A 170 2.68 19.38 -5.10
N ALA A 171 2.78 20.01 -6.26
CA ALA A 171 2.56 19.34 -7.56
C ALA A 171 3.51 19.90 -8.61
N THR A 172 3.99 19.02 -9.50
CA THR A 172 4.88 19.35 -10.61
C THR A 172 4.14 19.29 -11.94
N LEU A 173 4.19 20.38 -12.71
CA LEU A 173 3.39 20.59 -13.92
C LEU A 173 4.30 20.94 -15.12
N PRO A 174 3.93 20.58 -16.35
CA PRO A 174 4.77 20.81 -17.52
C PRO A 174 4.86 22.30 -17.90
N THR A 175 3.86 23.12 -17.56
CA THR A 175 3.81 24.54 -17.90
C THR A 175 3.20 25.38 -16.78
N GLU A 176 3.50 26.68 -16.75
CA GLU A 176 2.87 27.63 -15.83
C GLU A 176 1.34 27.71 -16.03
N VAL A 177 0.88 27.57 -17.28
CA VAL A 177 -0.56 27.56 -17.61
C VAL A 177 -1.23 26.35 -16.97
N ALA A 178 -0.66 25.15 -17.14
CA ALA A 178 -1.17 23.93 -16.50
C ALA A 178 -1.20 24.04 -14.96
N ALA A 179 -0.21 24.68 -14.35
CA ALA A 179 -0.19 24.95 -12.92
C ALA A 179 -1.30 25.92 -12.46
N ARG A 180 -1.64 26.92 -13.28
CA ARG A 180 -2.75 27.83 -13.00
C ARG A 180 -4.11 27.15 -13.18
N ASP A 181 -4.26 26.33 -14.20
CA ASP A 181 -5.49 25.57 -14.46
C ASP A 181 -5.74 24.54 -13.35
N LEU A 182 -4.69 23.84 -12.89
CA LEU A 182 -4.74 23.00 -11.70
C LEU A 182 -5.20 23.78 -10.47
N ALA A 183 -4.64 24.97 -10.24
CA ALA A 183 -5.00 25.79 -9.10
C ALA A 183 -6.48 26.22 -9.10
N GLN A 184 -7.06 26.45 -10.28
CA GLN A 184 -8.48 26.76 -10.41
C GLN A 184 -9.36 25.56 -10.06
N ASP A 185 -8.99 24.36 -10.54
CA ASP A 185 -9.73 23.13 -10.23
C ASP A 185 -9.63 22.78 -8.73
N ILE A 186 -8.44 22.90 -8.12
CA ILE A 186 -8.23 22.67 -6.68
C ILE A 186 -9.06 23.66 -5.84
N ALA A 187 -9.11 24.93 -6.23
CA ALA A 187 -9.88 25.94 -5.51
C ALA A 187 -11.41 25.68 -5.53
N ALA A 188 -11.90 24.85 -6.45
CA ALA A 188 -13.31 24.44 -6.51
C ALA A 188 -13.63 23.25 -5.59
N LEU A 189 -12.62 22.58 -5.02
CA LEU A 189 -12.80 21.50 -4.06
C LEU A 189 -13.29 22.05 -2.70
N PRO A 190 -14.04 21.26 -1.91
CA PRO A 190 -14.59 21.71 -0.62
C PRO A 190 -13.55 21.80 0.51
N TYR A 191 -12.26 21.62 0.22
CA TYR A 191 -11.17 21.55 1.20
C TYR A 191 -10.52 22.91 1.49
N GLY A 192 -10.92 23.97 0.79
CA GLY A 192 -10.34 25.31 1.02
C GLY A 192 -8.85 25.42 0.71
N ILE A 193 -8.34 24.57 -0.19
CA ILE A 193 -6.94 24.58 -0.62
C ILE A 193 -6.71 25.78 -1.53
N THR A 194 -5.67 26.56 -1.25
CA THR A 194 -5.35 27.80 -1.97
C THR A 194 -3.93 27.78 -2.51
N LEU A 195 -3.74 28.38 -3.69
CA LEU A 195 -2.42 28.52 -4.31
C LEU A 195 -1.53 29.48 -3.51
N VAL A 196 -0.34 29.03 -3.13
CA VAL A 196 0.69 29.84 -2.48
C VAL A 196 1.64 30.43 -3.53
N SER A 197 2.17 29.58 -4.41
CA SER A 197 3.10 30.02 -5.45
C SER A 197 3.24 29.01 -6.59
N ILE A 198 3.62 29.51 -7.76
CA ILE A 198 4.09 28.73 -8.91
C ILE A 198 5.52 29.18 -9.19
N ARG A 199 6.46 28.25 -9.23
CA ARG A 199 7.87 28.53 -9.49
C ARG A 199 8.40 27.55 -10.53
N MET A 200 9.22 28.04 -11.46
CA MET A 200 9.99 27.15 -12.33
C MET A 200 10.99 26.38 -11.46
N ASN A 201 10.95 25.05 -11.55
CA ASN A 201 11.82 24.19 -10.76
C ASN A 201 13.16 23.97 -11.50
N ASP A 202 13.12 23.24 -12.62
CA ASP A 202 14.21 23.02 -13.57
C ASP A 202 13.61 23.02 -14.98
N PRO A 203 14.27 23.56 -16.03
CA PRO A 203 13.83 23.41 -17.42
C PRO A 203 13.40 21.98 -17.84
N GLN A 204 13.97 20.95 -17.22
CA GLN A 204 13.60 19.55 -17.47
C GLN A 204 12.46 19.02 -16.59
N GLN A 205 12.21 19.65 -15.44
CA GLN A 205 11.18 19.21 -14.47
C GLN A 205 9.90 20.06 -14.53
N GLY A 206 9.91 21.22 -15.20
CA GLY A 206 8.74 22.07 -15.35
C GLY A 206 8.53 23.04 -14.19
N PHE A 207 7.26 23.22 -13.79
CA PHE A 207 6.79 24.20 -12.82
C PHE A 207 6.28 23.51 -11.56
N MET A 208 6.77 23.93 -10.41
CA MET A 208 6.28 23.52 -9.09
C MET A 208 5.16 24.46 -8.65
N ALA A 209 3.97 23.91 -8.43
CA ALA A 209 2.87 24.58 -7.77
C ALA A 209 2.82 24.16 -6.29
N SER A 210 2.67 25.14 -5.40
CA SER A 210 2.56 24.92 -3.95
C SER A 210 1.23 25.48 -3.47
N PHE A 211 0.56 24.71 -2.62
CA PHE A 211 -0.76 25.05 -2.09
C PHE A 211 -0.78 24.91 -0.58
N ILE A 212 -1.76 25.56 0.05
CA ILE A 212 -1.97 25.51 1.49
C ILE A 212 -3.45 25.41 1.83
N SER A 213 -3.78 24.65 2.88
CA SER A 213 -5.08 24.67 3.55
C SER A 213 -4.90 24.72 5.07
N THR A 214 -6.00 24.85 5.80
CA THR A 214 -6.03 24.61 7.25
C THR A 214 -6.95 23.43 7.52
N ASP A 215 -6.38 22.32 7.99
CA ASP A 215 -7.11 21.06 8.16
C ASP A 215 -6.48 20.16 9.23
N ALA A 216 -7.20 19.11 9.63
CA ALA A 216 -6.71 18.08 10.53
C ALA A 216 -6.16 16.89 9.70
N PRO A 217 -4.87 16.53 9.82
CA PRO A 217 -4.23 15.51 9.00
C PRO A 217 -4.58 14.07 9.43
N GLN A 218 -5.86 13.73 9.42
CA GLN A 218 -6.31 12.36 9.68
C GLN A 218 -6.09 11.48 8.45
N GLN A 219 -5.53 10.29 8.63
CA GLN A 219 -5.09 9.40 7.56
C GLN A 219 -6.09 9.26 6.39
N TRP A 220 -7.32 8.84 6.67
CA TRP A 220 -8.31 8.59 5.62
C TRP A 220 -8.75 9.85 4.91
N HIS A 221 -8.88 10.95 5.65
CA HIS A 221 -9.22 12.27 5.11
C HIS A 221 -8.11 12.78 4.18
N MET A 222 -6.85 12.64 4.59
CA MET A 222 -5.71 13.01 3.76
C MET A 222 -5.66 12.17 2.49
N THR A 223 -5.89 10.86 2.57
CA THR A 223 -5.93 10.00 1.38
C THR A 223 -7.06 10.33 0.43
N GLU A 224 -8.23 10.75 0.92
CA GLU A 224 -9.31 11.24 0.05
C GLU A 224 -8.87 12.49 -0.73
N ILE A 225 -8.23 13.44 -0.04
CA ILE A 225 -7.72 14.67 -0.65
C ILE A 225 -6.61 14.35 -1.66
N THR A 226 -5.59 13.59 -1.27
CA THR A 226 -4.43 13.32 -2.12
C THR A 226 -4.82 12.54 -3.38
N CYS A 227 -5.78 11.61 -3.31
CA CYS A 227 -6.34 10.95 -4.50
C CYS A 227 -6.95 11.95 -5.49
N GLN A 228 -7.74 12.92 -5.02
CA GLN A 228 -8.30 13.96 -5.89
C GLN A 228 -7.22 14.90 -6.45
N LEU A 229 -6.23 15.27 -5.65
CA LEU A 229 -5.12 16.10 -6.10
C LEU A 229 -4.27 15.36 -7.16
N THR A 230 -4.06 14.05 -7.01
CA THR A 230 -3.42 13.21 -8.03
C THR A 230 -4.21 13.24 -9.34
N ASP A 231 -5.52 12.99 -9.30
CA ASP A 231 -6.37 12.99 -10.50
C ASP A 231 -6.37 14.36 -11.21
N LEU A 232 -6.43 15.46 -10.44
CA LEU A 232 -6.38 16.82 -10.98
C LEU A 232 -5.01 17.16 -11.57
N ALA A 233 -3.90 16.77 -10.91
CA ALA A 233 -2.56 17.00 -11.45
C ALA A 233 -2.35 16.23 -12.76
N GLU A 234 -2.76 14.96 -12.81
CA GLU A 234 -2.70 14.12 -14.02
C GLU A 234 -3.55 14.69 -15.16
N LYS A 235 -4.76 15.19 -14.86
CA LYS A 235 -5.64 15.86 -15.84
C LYS A 235 -4.92 17.00 -16.58
N HIS A 236 -4.02 17.71 -15.89
CA HIS A 236 -3.22 18.81 -16.43
C HIS A 236 -1.81 18.39 -16.89
N GLY A 237 -1.56 17.08 -17.00
CA GLY A 237 -0.31 16.51 -17.49
C GLY A 237 0.87 16.60 -16.50
N GLY A 238 0.60 16.84 -15.22
CA GLY A 238 1.59 16.84 -14.15
C GLY A 238 1.47 15.67 -13.18
N SER A 239 2.16 15.78 -12.06
CA SER A 239 2.13 14.86 -10.93
C SER A 239 1.85 15.59 -9.63
N PHE A 240 1.06 14.96 -8.76
CA PHE A 240 1.01 15.35 -7.36
C PHE A 240 2.19 14.74 -6.62
N ASP A 241 2.96 15.55 -5.89
CA ASP A 241 4.24 15.15 -5.33
C ASP A 241 4.13 14.77 -3.84
N GLY A 242 3.12 15.29 -3.15
CA GLY A 242 2.84 14.98 -1.75
C GLY A 242 2.43 16.20 -0.93
N TRP A 243 2.36 15.99 0.37
CA TRP A 243 2.00 17.01 1.35
C TRP A 243 2.86 16.93 2.61
N GLY A 244 2.80 17.98 3.43
CA GLY A 244 3.44 18.02 4.74
C GLY A 244 2.68 18.95 5.69
N ALA A 245 2.91 18.76 6.99
CA ALA A 245 2.34 19.59 8.04
C ALA A 245 3.32 19.72 9.21
N PRO A 246 3.26 20.82 9.99
CA PRO A 246 4.00 20.95 11.24
C PRO A 246 3.37 20.07 12.33
N VAL A 247 4.20 19.71 13.32
CA VAL A 247 3.72 19.04 14.54
C VAL A 247 2.93 20.00 15.41
N VAL A 248 1.76 19.58 15.88
CA VAL A 248 0.88 20.29 16.81
C VAL A 248 0.47 19.34 17.93
N GLN A 249 0.65 19.79 19.17
CA GLN A 249 0.31 19.06 20.40
C GLN A 249 -0.85 19.78 21.10
N ALA A 250 -1.66 19.01 21.84
CA ALA A 250 -2.74 19.52 22.68
C ALA A 250 -2.24 20.24 23.94
#